data_AF-A0A3B4XP28-F1
#
_entry.id   AF-A0A3B4XP28-F1
#
_cell.length_a   1.000
_cell.length_b   1.000
_cell.length_c   1.000
_cell.angle_alpha   90.00
_cell.angle_beta   90.00
_cell.angle_gamma   90.00
#
_symmetry.space_group_name_H-M   'P 1'
#
loop_
_entity.id
_entity.type
_entity.pdbx_description
1 polymer ?
#
loop_
_entity_poly.entity_id
_entity_poly.type
_entity_poly.pdbx_seq_one_letter_code
_entity_poly.pdbx_strand_id
1 'polypeptide(L)' 'MCVMPCRKLTTIAFSDMNPFPGRLLRNRRALHLERLQGELRELEEQQREFMTESAERKDKELDTMVSEDDEEL' A
#
# COMPACT_ATOMS: atom_id res chain seq x y z
N MET A 1 -0.06 53.05 -13.02
CA MET A 1 -0.30 51.72 -12.42
C MET A 1 0.07 50.65 -13.44
N CYS A 2 1.04 49.79 -13.16
CA CYS A 2 1.48 48.76 -14.09
C CYS A 2 0.67 47.48 -13.84
N VAL A 3 -0.24 47.12 -14.74
CA VAL A 3 -1.03 45.89 -14.63
C VAL A 3 -0.18 44.74 -15.17
N MET A 4 0.41 43.97 -14.27
CA MET A 4 1.14 42.76 -14.66
C MET A 4 0.17 41.72 -15.21
N PRO A 5 0.42 41.13 -16.40
CA PRO A 5 -0.42 40.08 -16.94
C PRO A 5 -0.58 38.92 -15.95
N CYS A 6 -1.79 38.40 -15.77
CA CYS A 6 -2.06 37.31 -14.83
C CYS A 6 -1.14 36.10 -15.04
N ARG A 7 -0.73 35.83 -16.30
CA ARG A 7 0.24 34.77 -16.64
C ARG A 7 1.63 35.00 -16.05
N LYS A 8 2.08 36.25 -15.94
CA LYS A 8 3.36 36.59 -15.30
C LYS A 8 3.25 36.41 -13.78
N LEU A 9 2.12 36.78 -13.19
CA LEU A 9 1.86 36.57 -11.77
C LEU A 9 1.80 35.10 -11.38
N THR A 10 1.16 34.24 -12.18
CA THR A 10 1.13 32.80 -11.92
C THR A 10 2.51 32.17 -12.04
N THR A 11 3.32 32.60 -13.00
CA THR A 11 4.70 32.10 -13.15
C THR A 11 5.53 32.47 -11.91
N ILE A 12 5.48 33.73 -11.47
CA ILE A 12 6.23 34.17 -10.28
C ILE A 12 5.77 33.41 -9.03
N ALA A 13 4.46 33.26 -8.81
CA ALA A 13 3.94 32.63 -7.60
C ALA A 13 4.24 31.12 -7.53
N PHE A 14 4.16 30.41 -8.66
CA PHE A 14 4.21 28.94 -8.69
C PHE A 14 5.53 28.35 -9.20
N SER A 15 6.38 29.16 -9.85
CA SER A 15 7.74 28.80 -10.26
C SER A 15 8.77 29.48 -9.37
N ASP A 16 8.85 30.82 -9.44
CA ASP A 16 10.01 31.56 -8.91
C ASP A 16 9.96 31.74 -7.39
N MET A 17 8.76 31.91 -6.82
CA MET A 17 8.53 32.02 -5.38
C MET A 17 8.10 30.69 -4.75
N ASN A 18 8.15 29.57 -5.47
CA ASN A 18 7.73 28.29 -4.92
C ASN A 18 8.77 27.76 -3.92
N PRO A 19 8.46 27.68 -2.61
CA PRO A 19 9.40 27.21 -1.59
C PRO A 19 9.67 25.70 -1.70
N PHE A 20 8.90 24.97 -2.51
CA PHE A 20 9.03 23.54 -2.73
C PHE A 20 9.11 23.23 -4.22
N PRO A 21 10.34 23.20 -4.79
CA PRO A 21 10.53 22.87 -6.19
C PRO A 21 9.80 21.56 -6.51
N GLY A 22 9.04 21.50 -7.60
CA GLY A 22 8.21 20.34 -7.93
C GLY A 22 8.98 19.02 -7.91
N ARG A 23 10.30 19.05 -8.20
CA ARG A 23 11.22 17.92 -8.07
C ARG A 23 11.36 17.40 -6.64
N LEU A 24 11.45 18.26 -5.63
CA LEU A 24 11.55 17.86 -4.22
C LEU A 24 10.28 17.16 -3.74
N LEU A 25 9.11 17.71 -4.08
CA LEU A 25 7.82 17.09 -3.75
C LEU A 25 7.64 15.74 -4.45
N ARG A 26 8.05 15.64 -5.72
CA ARG A 26 8.04 14.38 -6.47
C ARG A 26 8.96 13.34 -5.81
N ASN A 27 10.17 13.72 -5.42
CA ASN A 27 11.11 12.82 -4.76
C ASN A 27 10.58 12.33 -3.40
N ARG A 28 9.99 13.22 -2.59
CA ARG A 28 9.36 12.82 -1.32
C ARG A 28 8.18 11.87 -1.53
N ARG A 29 7.33 12.14 -2.52
CA ARG A 29 6.22 11.23 -2.87
C ARG A 29 6.72 9.87 -3.34
N ALA A 30 7.75 9.82 -4.17
CA ALA A 30 8.33 8.56 -4.64
C ALA A 30 8.90 7.73 -3.48
N LEU A 31 9.69 8.36 -2.60
CA LEU A 31 10.24 7.68 -1.42
C LEU A 31 9.15 7.14 -0.48
N HIS A 32 8.10 7.93 -0.24
CA HIS A 32 7.00 7.49 0.61
C HIS A 32 6.23 6.33 -0.02
N LEU A 33 6.00 6.40 -1.33
CA LEU A 33 5.31 5.35 -2.08
C LEU A 33 6.09 4.04 -2.07
N GLU A 34 7.42 4.08 -2.25
CA GLU A 34 8.28 2.90 -2.19
C GLU A 34 8.18 2.20 -0.81
N ARG A 35 8.19 2.97 0.28
CA ARG A 35 8.01 2.43 1.64
C ARG A 35 6.66 1.75 1.82
N LEU A 36 5.58 2.43 1.44
CA LEU A 36 4.23 1.88 1.54
C LEU A 36 4.05 0.60 0.71
N GLN A 37 4.69 0.53 -0.47
CA GLN A 37 4.66 -0.68 -1.29
C GLN A 37 5.41 -1.86 -0.65
N GLY A 38 6.48 -1.58 0.10
CA GLY A 38 7.16 -2.60 0.91
C GLY A 38 6.26 -3.12 2.03
N GLU A 39 5.70 -2.21 2.84
CA GLU A 39 4.80 -2.56 3.95
C GLU A 39 3.58 -3.36 3.48
N LEU A 40 2.97 -2.98 2.34
CA LEU A 40 1.85 -3.74 1.76
C LEU A 40 2.23 -5.16 1.37
N ARG A 41 3.41 -5.35 0.78
CA ARG A 41 3.89 -6.68 0.39
C ARG A 41 4.11 -7.59 1.60
N GLU A 42 4.71 -7.05 2.66
CA GLU A 42 4.92 -7.78 3.92
C GLU A 42 3.59 -8.21 4.54
N LEU A 43 2.60 -7.32 4.55
CA LEU A 43 1.26 -7.64 5.05
C LEU A 43 0.53 -8.66 4.17
N GLU A 44 0.66 -8.59 2.84
CA GLU A 44 0.09 -9.57 1.92
C GLU A 44 0.72 -10.96 2.09
N GLU A 45 2.03 -11.03 2.37
CA GLU A 45 2.72 -12.28 2.68
C GLU A 45 2.22 -12.89 3.98
N GLN A 46 2.14 -12.09 5.05
CA GLN A 46 1.58 -12.52 6.34
C GLN A 46 0.12 -12.97 6.21
N GLN A 47 -0.69 -12.25 5.43
CA GLN A 47 -2.07 -12.64 5.17
C GLN A 47 -2.13 -13.99 4.44
N ARG A 48 -1.26 -14.22 3.45
CA ARG A 48 -1.19 -15.49 2.75
C ARG A 48 -0.79 -16.63 3.68
N GLU A 49 0.25 -16.46 4.48
CA GLU A 49 0.71 -17.45 5.45
C GLU A 49 -0.40 -17.81 6.45
N PHE A 50 -1.09 -16.80 7.00
CA PHE A 50 -2.20 -17.03 7.90
C PHE A 50 -3.36 -17.76 7.22
N MET A 51 -3.70 -17.37 5.98
CA MET A 51 -4.74 -18.07 5.22
C MET A 51 -4.36 -19.52 4.93
N THR A 52 -3.12 -19.78 4.51
CA THR A 52 -2.64 -21.15 4.26
C THR A 52 -2.61 -21.99 5.53
N GLU A 53 -2.11 -21.44 6.64
CA GLU A 53 -2.09 -22.14 7.92
C GLU A 53 -3.52 -22.40 8.43
N SER A 54 -4.42 -21.43 8.27
CA SER A 54 -5.83 -21.60 8.64
C SER A 54 -6.54 -22.63 7.75
N ALA A 55 -6.21 -22.72 6.47
CA ALA A 55 -6.73 -23.72 5.55
C ALA A 55 -6.21 -25.11 5.92
N GLU A 56 -4.90 -25.26 6.16
CA GLU A 56 -4.31 -26.53 6.60
C GLU A 56 -4.84 -27.00 7.96
N ARG A 57 -5.07 -26.09 8.91
CA ARG A 57 -5.66 -26.42 10.21
C ARG A 57 -7.13 -26.86 10.07
N LYS A 58 -7.92 -26.19 9.23
CA LYS A 58 -9.31 -26.58 8.95
C LYS A 58 -9.40 -27.90 8.19
N ASP A 59 -8.54 -28.13 7.21
CA ASP A 59 -8.50 -29.40 6.49
C ASP A 59 -8.11 -30.55 7.42
N LYS A 60 -7.15 -30.35 8.32
CA LYS A 60 -6.80 -31.36 9.34
C LYS A 60 -7.91 -31.61 10.35
N GLU A 61 -8.64 -30.57 10.77
CA GLU A 61 -9.79 -30.69 11.68
C GLU A 61 -10.95 -31.43 11.02
N LEU A 62 -11.21 -31.16 9.73
CA LEU A 62 -12.21 -31.90 8.96
C LEU A 62 -11.80 -33.35 8.72
N ASP A 63 -10.53 -33.62 8.42
CA ASP A 63 -10.02 -34.99 8.22
C ASP A 63 -10.05 -35.81 9.53
N THR A 64 -9.78 -35.16 10.68
CA THR A 64 -9.95 -35.81 11.99
C THR A 64 -11.43 -36.03 12.35
N MET A 65 -12.32 -35.06 12.10
CA MET A 65 -13.76 -35.26 12.31
C MET A 65 -14.37 -36.32 11.39
N VAL A 66 -13.90 -36.43 10.14
CA VAL A 66 -14.38 -37.46 9.20
C VAL A 66 -13.83 -38.84 9.56
N SER A 67 -12.61 -38.93 10.10
CA SER A 67 -12.03 -40.21 10.55
C SER A 67 -12.67 -40.76 11.83
N GLU A 68 -13.23 -39.92 12.70
CA GLU A 68 -13.88 -40.37 13.95
C GLU A 68 -15.32 -40.89 13.74
N ASP A 69 -15.99 -40.52 12.64
CA ASP A 69 -17.37 -40.95 12.32
C ASP A 69 -17.42 -42.27 11.51
N ASP A 70 -16.29 -42.75 10.99
CA ASP A 70 -16.16 -44.01 10.23
C ASP A 70 -15.76 -45.23 11.10
N GLU A 71 -15.62 -45.08 12.43
CA GLU A 71 -15.29 -46.17 13.38
C GLU A 71 -16.51 -46.79 14.12
N GLU A 72 -17.75 -46.45 13.74
CA GLU A 72 -18.98 -47.03 14.31
C GLU A 72 -19.88 -47.75 13.26
N LEU A 73 -19.32 -48.75 12.56
CA LEU A 73 -20.08 -49.65 11.67
C LEU A 73 -19.65 -51.12 11.78
#